data_AF-A0A0L6J438-F1
#
_entry.id   AF-A0A0L6J438-F1
#
_cell.length_a   1.000
_cell.length_b   1.000
_cell.length_c   1.000
_cell.angle_alpha   90.00
_cell.angle_beta   90.00
_cell.angle_gamma   90.00
#
_symmetry.space_group_name_H-M   'P 1'
#
loop_
_entity.id
_entity.type
_entity.pdbx_description
1 polymer ?
#
loop_
_entity_poly.entity_id
_entity_poly.type
_entity_poly.pdbx_seq_one_letter_code
_entity_poly.pdbx_strand_id
1 'polypeptide(L)'
;MSNVVALPGASPAYDAKTVALIRRTVAADTNDDEFNLFVHTARHLRLDPLRRQVFAFVYNKDKPAKRRMSIIVAIDGFRAIADRTGAYRPDDEEPSFELDPELKGPSNPAGLVKATVRVFKHAHGAWHRVTASAYWEEYAPLSEQWSDVVRKDSGKTWPNGDVKYDVAPAEGATRIMKLDTSGNWGKMPRLMLAKVAEALALRKAWPDDFANVYAAEEVDRSRVADMLPSEAAAEGATQERLERIGAGRTILFQFGPNTPLEPVEIGRIADRVREHLSDLKGDAAAVRAWEMQNRHGLREWWGRDSSRDPLETKKAIEAAQREVAS
;
A
#
# COMPACT_ATOMS: atom_id res chain seq x y z
N MET A 1 -45.83 2.88 -5.55
CA MET A 1 -45.00 2.28 -4.49
C MET A 1 -43.59 2.80 -4.64
N SER A 2 -43.20 3.74 -3.78
CA SER A 2 -41.89 4.39 -3.82
C SER A 2 -40.85 3.41 -3.31
N ASN A 3 -39.96 2.93 -4.19
CA ASN A 3 -38.79 2.17 -3.77
C ASN A 3 -37.82 3.12 -3.06
N VAL A 4 -38.03 3.29 -1.75
CA VAL A 4 -37.01 3.86 -0.87
C VAL A 4 -35.92 2.80 -0.75
N VAL A 5 -34.87 2.95 -1.56
CA VAL A 5 -33.62 2.23 -1.34
C VAL A 5 -33.01 2.83 -0.08
N ALA A 6 -33.17 2.14 1.05
CA ALA A 6 -32.40 2.44 2.25
C ALA A 6 -30.91 2.22 1.90
N LEU A 7 -30.15 3.31 1.77
CA LEU A 7 -28.70 3.24 1.75
C LEU A 7 -28.27 2.58 3.07
N PRO A 8 -27.53 1.45 3.05
CA PRO A 8 -27.15 0.81 4.29
C PRO A 8 -26.19 1.74 5.02
N GLY A 9 -26.67 2.35 6.10
CA GLY A 9 -25.86 3.02 7.13
C GLY A 9 -25.04 2.03 7.96
N ALA A 10 -24.66 0.89 7.38
CA ALA A 10 -23.74 -0.04 8.00
C ALA A 10 -22.34 0.56 7.90
N SER A 11 -21.67 0.71 9.04
CA SER A 11 -20.22 0.93 9.07
C SER A 11 -19.55 -0.07 8.10
N PRO A 12 -18.49 0.32 7.38
CA PRO A 12 -17.81 -0.60 6.47
C PRO A 12 -17.53 -1.90 7.23
N ALA A 13 -18.15 -2.99 6.79
CA ALA A 13 -17.99 -4.27 7.44
C ALA A 13 -16.56 -4.73 7.14
N TYR A 14 -15.66 -4.56 8.12
CA TYR A 14 -14.31 -5.08 8.05
C TYR A 14 -14.28 -6.57 8.35
N ASP A 15 -15.08 -7.33 7.60
CA ASP A 15 -15.05 -8.78 7.62
C ASP A 15 -13.73 -9.29 7.02
N ALA A 16 -13.42 -10.57 7.24
CA ALA A 16 -12.14 -11.14 6.81
C ALA A 16 -11.90 -11.00 5.29
N LYS A 17 -12.96 -11.10 4.48
CA LYS A 17 -12.89 -10.96 3.02
C LYS A 17 -12.54 -9.53 2.60
N THR A 18 -13.18 -8.54 3.22
CA THR A 18 -12.95 -7.12 2.96
C THR A 18 -11.56 -6.70 3.42
N VAL A 19 -11.12 -7.16 4.60
CA VAL A 19 -9.76 -6.90 5.08
C VAL A 19 -8.72 -7.48 4.13
N ALA A 20 -8.90 -8.71 3.66
CA ALA A 20 -8.02 -9.32 2.66
C ALA A 20 -8.01 -8.54 1.33
N LEU A 21 -9.17 -8.05 0.87
CA LEU A 21 -9.28 -7.19 -0.31
C LEU A 21 -8.54 -5.86 -0.12
N ILE A 22 -8.68 -5.21 1.03
CA ILE A 22 -7.96 -3.96 1.36
C ILE A 22 -6.46 -4.22 1.32
N ARG A 23 -5.98 -5.31 1.96
CA ARG A 23 -4.57 -5.68 1.99
C ARG A 23 -3.99 -5.85 0.59
N ARG A 24 -4.66 -6.59 -0.29
CA ARG A 24 -4.13 -6.88 -1.64
C ARG A 24 -4.27 -5.75 -2.65
N THR A 25 -5.02 -4.68 -2.33
CA THR A 25 -5.30 -3.59 -3.27
C THR A 25 -4.74 -2.26 -2.76
N VAL A 26 -5.50 -1.56 -1.92
CA VAL A 26 -5.20 -0.18 -1.49
C VAL A 26 -4.12 -0.09 -0.42
N ALA A 27 -3.67 -1.22 0.14
CA ALA A 27 -2.62 -1.30 1.15
C ALA A 27 -1.56 -2.38 0.83
N ALA A 28 -1.36 -2.73 -0.44
CA ALA A 28 -0.47 -3.82 -0.87
C ALA A 28 0.99 -3.67 -0.40
N ASP A 29 1.44 -2.43 -0.21
CA ASP A 29 2.82 -2.12 0.18
C ASP A 29 3.10 -2.26 1.67
N THR A 30 2.06 -2.41 2.49
CA THR A 30 2.18 -2.46 3.95
C THR A 30 2.72 -3.82 4.41
N ASN A 31 3.58 -3.81 5.43
CA ASN A 31 3.88 -5.01 6.21
C ASN A 31 2.74 -5.32 7.19
N ASP A 32 2.83 -6.41 7.95
CA ASP A 32 1.75 -6.83 8.85
C ASP A 32 1.41 -5.78 9.92
N ASP A 33 2.40 -5.17 10.57
CA ASP A 33 2.18 -4.17 11.62
C ASP A 33 1.61 -2.86 11.06
N GLU A 34 2.15 -2.41 9.92
CA GLU A 34 1.66 -1.27 9.16
C GLU A 34 0.21 -1.46 8.71
N PHE A 35 -0.11 -2.65 8.18
CA PHE A 35 -1.44 -3.00 7.75
C PHE A 35 -2.43 -3.02 8.93
N ASN A 36 -2.02 -3.63 10.05
CA ASN A 36 -2.82 -3.67 11.27
C ASN A 36 -3.09 -2.26 11.81
N LEU A 37 -2.09 -1.39 11.82
CA LEU A 37 -2.23 0.01 12.21
C LEU A 37 -3.17 0.77 11.26
N PHE A 38 -3.04 0.56 9.95
CA PHE A 38 -3.92 1.17 8.96
C PHE A 38 -5.39 0.76 9.14
N VAL A 39 -5.66 -0.54 9.27
CA VAL A 39 -7.02 -1.06 9.51
C VAL A 39 -7.58 -0.60 10.84
N HIS A 40 -6.76 -0.57 11.90
CA HIS A 40 -7.15 -0.04 13.21
C HIS A 40 -7.60 1.42 13.09
N THR A 41 -6.80 2.28 12.46
CA THR A 41 -7.12 3.70 12.26
C THR A 41 -8.37 3.89 11.41
N ALA A 42 -8.49 3.15 10.30
CA ALA A 42 -9.66 3.24 9.42
C ALA A 42 -10.95 2.80 10.15
N ARG A 43 -10.89 1.75 10.97
CA ARG A 43 -12.00 1.32 11.84
C ARG A 43 -12.36 2.36 12.88
N HIS A 44 -11.35 2.88 13.59
CA HIS A 44 -11.55 3.88 14.65
C HIS A 44 -12.22 5.15 14.11
N LEU A 45 -11.76 5.64 12.97
CA LEU A 45 -12.33 6.80 12.29
C LEU A 45 -13.60 6.48 11.49
N ARG A 46 -14.03 5.22 11.42
CA ARG A 46 -15.14 4.74 10.58
C ARG A 46 -15.02 5.20 9.12
N LEU A 47 -13.83 5.10 8.55
CA LEU A 47 -13.53 5.44 7.16
C LEU A 47 -13.45 4.18 6.31
N ASP A 48 -13.76 4.27 5.03
CA ASP A 48 -13.68 3.14 4.11
C ASP A 48 -12.48 3.32 3.15
N PRO A 49 -11.43 2.49 3.25
CA PRO A 49 -10.29 2.50 2.34
C PRO A 49 -10.67 2.27 0.87
N LEU A 50 -11.68 1.43 0.61
CA LEU A 50 -12.12 1.09 -0.76
C LEU A 50 -12.91 2.24 -1.41
N ARG A 51 -13.53 3.09 -0.59
CA ARG A 51 -14.15 4.36 -1.04
C ARG A 51 -13.16 5.51 -1.11
N ARG A 52 -11.86 5.25 -0.99
CA ARG A 52 -10.79 6.27 -1.04
C ARG A 52 -10.93 7.36 0.03
N GLN A 53 -11.52 7.02 1.18
CA GLN A 53 -11.64 7.96 2.29
C GLN A 53 -10.34 8.05 3.13
N VAL A 54 -9.52 6.99 3.10
CA VAL A 54 -8.24 6.92 3.82
C VAL A 54 -7.26 6.04 3.03
N PHE A 55 -5.99 6.42 3.06
CA PHE A 55 -4.90 5.77 2.33
C PHE A 55 -3.74 5.43 3.26
N ALA A 56 -3.02 4.35 2.97
CA ALA A 56 -1.73 4.04 3.57
C ALA A 56 -0.63 4.18 2.51
N PHE A 57 0.32 5.07 2.75
CA PHE A 57 1.48 5.25 1.89
C PHE A 57 2.73 4.76 2.60
N VAL A 58 3.46 3.85 1.98
CA VAL A 58 4.74 3.36 2.48
C VAL A 58 5.87 3.97 1.66
N TYR A 59 6.74 4.71 2.34
CA TYR A 59 7.95 5.31 1.79
C TYR A 59 9.15 4.41 2.03
N ASN A 60 10.14 4.46 1.11
CA ASN A 60 11.39 3.70 1.21
C ASN A 60 11.15 2.19 1.45
N LYS A 61 10.20 1.61 0.71
CA LYS A 61 9.71 0.22 0.88
C LYS A 61 10.85 -0.79 0.98
N ASP A 62 11.89 -0.61 0.16
CA ASP A 62 13.04 -1.51 0.02
C ASP A 62 14.19 -1.21 0.99
N LYS A 63 14.07 -0.18 1.84
CA LYS A 63 15.13 0.28 2.74
C LYS A 63 14.63 0.30 4.19
N PRO A 64 14.76 -0.81 4.94
CA PRO A 64 14.20 -0.95 6.29
C PRO A 64 14.54 0.22 7.22
N ALA A 65 15.79 0.68 7.22
CA ALA A 65 16.24 1.78 8.10
C ALA A 65 15.62 3.15 7.78
N LYS A 66 15.02 3.33 6.60
CA LYS A 66 14.34 4.58 6.20
C LYS A 66 12.86 4.38 5.91
N ARG A 67 12.35 3.15 6.09
CA ARG A 67 10.97 2.78 5.83
C ARG A 67 10.08 3.51 6.80
N ARG A 68 9.03 4.14 6.28
CA ARG A 68 7.99 4.79 7.09
C ARG A 68 6.65 4.63 6.38
N MET A 69 5.61 4.38 7.16
CA MET A 69 4.24 4.45 6.68
C MET A 69 3.62 5.78 7.11
N SER A 70 2.76 6.33 6.27
CA SER A 70 1.91 7.46 6.61
C SER A 70 0.47 7.17 6.21
N ILE A 71 -0.43 7.43 7.15
CA ILE A 71 -1.88 7.27 6.94
C ILE A 71 -2.44 8.65 6.62
N ILE A 72 -3.08 8.75 5.46
CA ILE A 72 -3.59 10.01 4.93
C ILE A 72 -5.10 9.89 4.78
N VAL A 73 -5.85 10.82 5.39
CA VAL A 73 -7.30 10.92 5.18
C VAL A 73 -7.58 11.85 4.01
N ALA A 74 -8.38 11.36 3.06
CA ALA A 74 -8.81 12.13 1.91
C ALA A 74 -9.89 13.14 2.30
N ILE A 75 -10.10 14.18 1.48
CA ILE A 75 -11.18 15.15 1.73
C ILE A 75 -12.55 14.48 1.87
N ASP A 76 -12.82 13.40 1.12
CA ASP A 76 -14.07 12.65 1.24
C ASP A 76 -14.18 11.90 2.58
N GLY A 77 -13.05 11.50 3.17
CA GLY A 77 -12.99 10.98 4.54
C GLY A 77 -13.29 12.07 5.56
N PHE A 78 -12.74 13.28 5.36
CA PHE A 78 -13.06 14.43 6.21
C PHE A 78 -14.56 14.75 6.18
N ARG A 79 -15.15 14.83 4.98
CA ARG A 79 -16.59 15.05 4.80
C ARG A 79 -17.43 13.94 5.43
N ALA A 80 -17.02 12.68 5.30
CA ALA A 80 -17.72 11.56 5.92
C ALA A 80 -17.67 11.60 7.46
N ILE A 81 -16.56 12.06 8.05
CA ILE A 81 -16.47 12.31 9.50
C ILE A 81 -17.44 13.42 9.89
N ALA A 82 -17.41 14.56 9.19
CA ALA A 82 -18.25 15.71 9.48
C ALA A 82 -19.75 15.39 9.32
N ASP A 83 -20.15 14.73 8.24
CA ASP A 83 -21.53 14.34 7.95
C ASP A 83 -22.12 13.45 9.06
N ARG A 84 -21.32 12.51 9.58
CA ARG A 84 -21.75 11.64 10.69
C ARG A 84 -22.02 12.37 12.00
N THR A 85 -21.53 13.59 12.18
CA THR A 85 -21.88 14.39 13.37
C THR A 85 -23.35 14.82 13.36
N GLY A 86 -24.03 14.73 12.21
CA GLY A 86 -25.40 15.22 12.01
C GLY A 86 -25.51 16.75 12.08
N ALA A 87 -24.37 17.45 12.21
CA ALA A 87 -24.29 18.88 12.41
C ALA A 87 -23.48 19.57 11.30
N TYR A 88 -23.16 18.88 10.21
CA TYR A 88 -22.41 19.41 9.08
C TYR A 88 -23.33 19.71 7.90
N ARG A 89 -23.06 20.84 7.20
CA ARG A 89 -23.46 21.03 5.81
C ARG A 89 -22.36 21.76 5.04
N PRO A 90 -22.22 21.50 3.73
CA PRO A 90 -21.32 22.27 2.87
C PRO A 90 -21.82 23.71 2.68
N ASP A 91 -20.94 24.55 2.15
CA ASP A 91 -21.30 25.88 1.64
C ASP A 91 -22.17 25.74 0.39
N ASP A 92 -23.09 26.68 0.21
CA ASP A 92 -23.90 26.85 -1.00
C ASP A 92 -23.18 27.72 -2.05
N GLU A 93 -22.11 28.42 -1.65
CA GLU A 93 -21.23 29.15 -2.56
C GLU A 93 -19.98 28.35 -2.96
N GLU A 94 -19.42 28.69 -4.11
CA GLU A 94 -18.13 28.17 -4.56
C GLU A 94 -16.97 28.65 -3.66
N PRO A 95 -15.86 27.89 -3.58
CA PRO A 95 -14.63 28.37 -2.96
C PRO A 95 -14.16 29.70 -3.58
N SER A 96 -13.77 30.66 -2.75
CA SER A 96 -13.23 31.92 -3.23
C SER A 96 -11.71 31.87 -3.36
N PHE A 97 -11.19 32.47 -4.42
CA PHE A 97 -9.76 32.45 -4.73
C PHE A 97 -9.24 33.88 -4.87
N GLU A 98 -8.10 34.14 -4.24
CA GLU A 98 -7.29 35.33 -4.47
C GLU A 98 -6.19 34.97 -5.47
N LEU A 99 -6.16 35.69 -6.59
CA LEU A 99 -5.24 35.44 -7.70
C LEU A 99 -4.39 36.68 -7.94
N ASP A 100 -3.11 36.45 -8.21
CA ASP A 100 -2.17 37.46 -8.67
C ASP A 100 -1.57 37.00 -10.01
N PRO A 101 -1.86 37.71 -11.13
CA PRO A 101 -1.29 37.41 -12.44
C PRO A 101 0.24 37.43 -12.46
N GLU A 102 0.90 38.22 -11.60
CA GLU A 102 2.36 38.35 -11.55
C GLU A 102 3.02 37.11 -10.96
N LEU A 103 2.30 36.36 -10.11
CA LEU A 103 2.77 35.11 -9.53
C LEU A 103 2.67 33.92 -10.50
N LYS A 104 2.10 34.11 -11.70
CA LYS A 104 1.99 33.02 -12.68
C LYS A 104 3.37 32.60 -13.18
N GLY A 105 3.66 31.32 -13.03
CA GLY A 105 4.90 30.74 -13.54
C GLY A 105 5.01 29.24 -13.32
N PRO A 106 6.18 28.65 -13.60
CA PRO A 106 6.41 27.21 -13.44
C PRO A 106 6.16 26.68 -12.02
N SER A 107 6.34 27.51 -11.00
CA SER A 107 6.10 27.18 -9.59
C SER A 107 4.66 27.45 -9.14
N ASN A 108 3.89 28.23 -9.88
CA ASN A 108 2.51 28.59 -9.57
C ASN A 108 1.74 28.83 -10.88
N PRO A 109 1.28 27.76 -11.55
CA PRO A 109 0.70 27.87 -12.89
C PRO A 109 -0.61 28.66 -12.94
N ALA A 110 -1.31 28.79 -11.80
CA ALA A 110 -2.59 29.49 -11.72
C ALA A 110 -2.48 30.92 -11.15
N GLY A 111 -1.30 31.34 -10.64
CA GLY A 111 -1.13 32.60 -9.93
C GLY A 111 -1.96 32.65 -8.65
N LEU A 112 -2.04 31.53 -7.93
CA LEU A 112 -2.81 31.44 -6.69
C LEU A 112 -2.08 32.11 -5.54
N VAL A 113 -2.76 32.99 -4.82
CA VAL A 113 -2.31 33.52 -3.54
C VAL A 113 -2.95 32.71 -2.41
N LYS A 114 -4.29 32.59 -2.44
CA LYS A 114 -5.08 32.01 -1.35
C LYS A 114 -6.38 31.39 -1.87
N ALA A 115 -6.79 30.28 -1.28
CA ALA A 115 -8.16 29.75 -1.40
C ALA A 115 -8.87 29.89 -0.05
N THR A 116 -10.15 30.21 -0.07
CA THR A 116 -10.99 30.30 1.14
C THR A 116 -12.24 29.44 0.96
N VAL A 117 -12.50 28.60 1.95
CA VAL A 117 -13.66 27.71 1.98
C VAL A 117 -14.41 27.92 3.29
N ARG A 118 -15.72 27.75 3.22
CA ARG A 118 -16.62 27.80 4.37
C ARG A 118 -17.28 26.44 4.53
N VAL A 119 -17.55 26.08 5.78
CA VAL A 119 -18.41 24.97 6.16
C VAL A 119 -19.35 25.45 7.26
N PHE A 120 -20.48 24.79 7.43
CA PHE A 120 -21.45 25.18 8.45
C PHE A 120 -21.58 24.09 9.50
N LYS A 121 -21.48 24.49 10.76
CA LYS A 121 -21.70 23.63 11.93
C LYS A 121 -23.00 24.01 12.61
N HIS A 122 -23.91 23.07 12.80
CA HIS A 122 -25.10 23.26 13.61
C HIS A 122 -24.74 23.11 15.09
N ALA A 123 -24.95 24.17 15.87
CA ALA A 123 -24.75 24.16 17.32
C ALA A 123 -25.70 25.15 17.98
N HIS A 124 -26.23 24.78 19.15
CA HIS A 124 -27.16 25.63 19.91
C HIS A 124 -28.38 26.11 19.11
N GLY A 125 -28.93 25.25 18.24
CA GLY A 125 -30.13 25.52 17.45
C GLY A 125 -29.94 26.44 16.24
N ALA A 126 -28.69 26.77 15.88
CA ALA A 126 -28.38 27.60 14.73
C ALA A 126 -27.20 27.04 13.93
N TRP A 127 -27.13 27.43 12.65
CA TRP A 127 -26.00 27.14 11.78
C TRP A 127 -24.93 28.22 11.91
N HIS A 128 -23.73 27.82 12.30
CA HIS A 128 -22.57 28.70 12.44
C HIS A 128 -21.62 28.49 11.28
N ARG A 129 -21.29 29.58 10.58
CA ARG A 129 -20.30 29.57 9.50
C ARG A 129 -18.90 29.45 10.08
N VAL A 130 -18.14 28.48 9.59
CA VAL A 130 -16.72 28.30 9.89
C VAL A 130 -15.93 28.49 8.61
N THR A 131 -15.08 29.51 8.60
CA THR A 131 -14.24 29.85 7.46
C THR A 131 -12.79 29.49 7.75
N ALA A 132 -12.10 28.93 6.75
CA ALA A 132 -10.66 28.79 6.73
C ALA A 132 -10.09 29.09 5.34
N SER A 133 -8.81 29.44 5.31
CA SER A 133 -8.09 29.78 4.10
C SER A 133 -6.77 29.02 4.05
N ALA A 134 -6.33 28.66 2.85
CA ALA A 134 -5.03 28.04 2.58
C ALA A 134 -4.23 28.93 1.63
N TYR A 135 -2.99 29.23 1.98
CA TYR A 135 -2.07 30.04 1.18
C TYR A 135 -1.21 29.16 0.27
N TRP A 136 -1.02 29.58 -0.97
CA TRP A 136 -0.27 28.79 -1.95
C TRP A 136 1.16 28.50 -1.48
N GLU A 137 1.84 29.50 -0.91
CA GLU A 137 3.23 29.41 -0.45
C GLU A 137 3.45 28.38 0.67
N GLU A 138 2.42 28.10 1.48
CA GLU A 138 2.50 27.18 2.61
C GLU A 138 2.27 25.73 2.19
N TYR A 139 1.33 25.51 1.28
CA TYR A 139 0.77 24.18 0.99
C TYR A 139 1.16 23.61 -0.37
N ALA A 140 1.48 24.44 -1.37
CA ALA A 140 1.92 23.92 -2.65
C ALA A 140 3.22 23.12 -2.46
N PRO A 141 3.38 21.96 -3.13
CA PRO A 141 4.58 21.13 -3.01
C PRO A 141 5.73 21.77 -3.79
N LEU A 142 6.29 22.83 -3.21
CA LEU A 142 7.43 23.56 -3.74
C LEU A 142 8.71 22.97 -3.16
N SER A 143 9.72 22.80 -4.01
CA SER A 143 11.06 22.41 -3.60
C SER A 143 12.08 23.33 -4.26
N GLU A 144 13.11 23.70 -3.50
CA GLU A 144 14.22 24.47 -4.03
C GLU A 144 15.10 23.56 -4.90
N GLN A 145 15.21 23.89 -6.18
CA GLN A 145 16.01 23.15 -7.15
C GLN A 145 16.90 24.12 -7.92
N TRP A 146 17.94 23.58 -8.56
CA TRP A 146 18.71 24.36 -9.52
C TRP A 146 17.90 24.57 -10.80
N SER A 147 18.00 25.76 -11.39
CA SER A 147 17.32 26.13 -12.64
C SER A 147 17.73 25.25 -13.82
N ASP A 148 18.99 24.82 -13.82
CA ASP A 148 19.54 23.89 -14.78
C ASP A 148 20.57 22.98 -14.10
N VAL A 149 20.64 21.74 -14.55
CA VAL A 149 21.51 20.72 -13.96
C VAL A 149 22.21 19.90 -15.03
N VAL A 150 23.49 19.63 -14.80
CA VAL A 150 24.31 18.77 -15.64
C VAL A 150 24.58 17.45 -14.92
N ARG A 151 24.55 16.36 -15.69
CA ARG A 151 24.98 15.04 -15.21
C ARG A 151 26.50 15.04 -15.16
N LYS A 152 27.05 14.85 -13.97
CA LYS A 152 28.49 14.67 -13.76
C LYS A 152 28.74 13.23 -13.39
N ASP A 153 29.75 12.61 -14.00
CA ASP A 153 30.18 11.28 -13.57
C ASP A 153 30.60 11.34 -12.10
N SER A 154 29.96 10.52 -11.26
CA SER A 154 30.23 10.47 -9.82
C SER A 154 31.52 9.71 -9.48
N GLY A 155 32.15 9.07 -10.48
CA GLY A 155 33.29 8.16 -10.30
C GLY A 155 32.92 6.86 -9.59
N LYS A 156 31.63 6.60 -9.36
CA LYS A 156 31.11 5.38 -8.72
C LYS A 156 30.34 4.56 -9.76
N THR A 157 30.34 3.25 -9.60
CA THR A 157 29.54 2.33 -10.42
C THR A 157 28.48 1.64 -9.58
N TRP A 158 27.36 1.28 -10.20
CA TRP A 158 26.38 0.36 -9.66
C TRP A 158 26.95 -1.08 -9.69
N PRO A 159 26.41 -2.00 -8.87
CA PRO A 159 26.86 -3.40 -8.85
C PRO A 159 26.75 -4.15 -10.19
N ASN A 160 25.94 -3.65 -11.11
CA ASN A 160 25.76 -4.17 -12.47
C ASN A 160 26.79 -3.60 -13.48
N GLY A 161 27.71 -2.74 -13.05
CA GLY A 161 28.75 -2.13 -13.89
C GLY A 161 28.40 -0.75 -14.46
N ASP A 162 27.16 -0.27 -14.31
CA ASP A 162 26.75 1.03 -14.84
C ASP A 162 27.35 2.19 -14.04
N VAL A 163 27.79 3.25 -14.73
CA VAL A 163 28.30 4.47 -14.09
C VAL A 163 27.18 5.22 -13.39
N LYS A 164 27.40 5.57 -12.12
CA LYS A 164 26.52 6.48 -11.38
C LYS A 164 26.84 7.91 -11.81
N TYR A 165 25.79 8.64 -12.17
CA TYR A 165 25.88 10.07 -12.42
C TYR A 165 25.34 10.82 -11.21
N ASP A 166 26.11 11.80 -10.74
CA ASP A 166 25.62 12.82 -9.82
C ASP A 166 25.04 13.99 -10.61
N VAL A 167 24.11 14.70 -9.99
CA VAL A 167 23.47 15.89 -10.57
C VAL A 167 24.12 17.11 -9.94
N ALA A 168 24.78 17.94 -10.75
CA ALA A 168 25.40 19.19 -10.33
C ALA A 168 24.74 20.39 -11.02
N PRO A 169 24.76 21.59 -10.42
CA PRO A 169 24.30 22.80 -11.09
C PRO A 169 25.09 23.03 -12.38
N ALA A 170 24.39 23.43 -13.45
CA ALA A 170 25.04 23.95 -14.65
C ALA A 170 25.76 25.28 -14.34
N GLU A 171 26.71 25.69 -15.18
CA GLU A 171 27.37 26.98 -15.04
C GLU A 171 26.34 28.11 -15.17
N GLY A 172 26.28 29.00 -14.17
CA GLY A 172 25.28 30.06 -14.10
C GLY A 172 23.89 29.64 -13.59
N ALA A 173 23.69 28.38 -13.19
CA ALA A 173 22.42 27.93 -12.62
C ALA A 173 22.12 28.65 -11.29
N THR A 174 20.88 29.09 -11.12
CA THR A 174 20.40 29.73 -9.90
C THR A 174 19.44 28.81 -9.14
N ARG A 175 19.21 29.10 -7.86
CA ARG A 175 18.19 28.40 -7.07
C ARG A 175 16.82 28.95 -7.41
N ILE A 176 15.92 28.05 -7.79
CA ILE A 176 14.51 28.37 -8.08
C ILE A 176 13.60 27.47 -7.27
N MET A 177 12.44 28.00 -6.88
CA MET A 177 11.36 27.17 -6.37
C MET A 177 10.69 26.47 -7.55
N LYS A 178 10.59 25.15 -7.47
CA LYS A 178 9.92 24.33 -8.49
C LYS A 178 8.78 23.55 -7.86
N LEU A 179 7.63 23.62 -8.52
CA LEU A 179 6.46 22.83 -8.15
C LEU A 179 6.68 21.36 -8.52
N ASP A 180 6.33 20.46 -7.60
CA ASP A 180 6.19 19.04 -7.93
C ASP A 180 4.95 18.83 -8.80
N THR A 181 5.20 18.55 -10.08
CA THR A 181 4.15 18.30 -11.08
C THR A 181 3.81 16.82 -11.24
N SER A 182 4.38 15.93 -10.44
CA SER A 182 4.08 14.49 -10.49
C SER A 182 2.65 14.17 -10.05
N GLY A 183 2.03 15.04 -9.25
CA GLY A 183 0.65 14.89 -8.77
C GLY A 183 -0.33 15.91 -9.37
N ASN A 184 -1.48 16.05 -8.70
CA ASN A 184 -2.58 16.91 -9.17
C ASN A 184 -2.35 18.42 -8.96
N TRP A 185 -1.35 18.83 -8.18
CA TRP A 185 -1.06 20.25 -7.95
C TRP A 185 -0.68 21.01 -9.22
N GLY A 186 0.03 20.38 -10.17
CA GLY A 186 0.32 21.00 -11.46
C GLY A 186 -0.88 21.04 -12.42
N LYS A 187 -1.77 20.05 -12.35
CA LYS A 187 -2.91 19.88 -13.28
C LYS A 187 -4.17 20.64 -12.82
N MET A 188 -4.46 20.61 -11.51
CA MET A 188 -5.68 21.14 -10.89
C MET A 188 -5.36 21.98 -9.63
N PRO A 189 -4.51 23.00 -9.72
CA PRO A 189 -3.98 23.74 -8.56
C PRO A 189 -5.07 24.40 -7.69
N ARG A 190 -6.13 24.95 -8.31
CA ARG A 190 -7.26 25.57 -7.59
C ARG A 190 -8.00 24.57 -6.73
N LEU A 191 -8.32 23.41 -7.29
CA LEU A 191 -9.01 22.34 -6.58
C LEU A 191 -8.19 21.82 -5.42
N MET A 192 -6.88 21.64 -5.62
CA MET A 192 -5.98 21.19 -4.55
C MET A 192 -5.97 22.19 -3.38
N LEU A 193 -5.75 23.47 -3.66
CA LEU A 193 -5.71 24.50 -2.61
C LEU A 193 -7.07 24.65 -1.89
N ALA A 194 -8.19 24.53 -2.60
CA ALA A 194 -9.52 24.53 -2.00
C ALA A 194 -9.75 23.33 -1.06
N LYS A 195 -9.29 22.12 -1.43
CA LYS A 195 -9.39 20.94 -0.54
C LYS A 195 -8.62 21.13 0.75
N VAL A 196 -7.44 21.78 0.69
CA VAL A 196 -6.68 22.15 1.90
C VAL A 196 -7.50 23.10 2.77
N ALA A 197 -8.00 24.19 2.18
CA ALA A 197 -8.81 25.17 2.91
C ALA A 197 -10.06 24.54 3.54
N GLU A 198 -10.70 23.59 2.85
CA GLU A 198 -11.83 22.84 3.36
C GLU A 198 -11.43 21.94 4.55
N ALA A 199 -10.33 21.20 4.45
CA ALA A 199 -9.84 20.37 5.55
C ALA A 199 -9.52 21.23 6.80
N LEU A 200 -8.92 22.41 6.63
CA LEU A 200 -8.69 23.37 7.71
C LEU A 200 -10.01 23.86 8.33
N ALA A 201 -11.02 24.15 7.51
CA ALA A 201 -12.33 24.59 7.98
C ALA A 201 -13.04 23.49 8.79
N LEU A 202 -12.99 22.24 8.31
CA LEU A 202 -13.55 21.08 8.98
C LEU A 202 -12.88 20.82 10.34
N ARG A 203 -11.54 20.88 10.41
CA ARG A 203 -10.80 20.77 11.69
C ARG A 203 -11.16 21.86 12.68
N LYS A 204 -11.28 23.10 12.19
CA LYS A 204 -11.69 24.24 13.02
C LYS A 204 -13.11 24.06 13.56
N ALA A 205 -14.01 23.47 12.77
CA ALA A 205 -15.39 23.23 13.17
C ALA A 205 -15.54 22.05 14.14
N TRP A 206 -14.79 20.96 13.96
CA TRP A 206 -14.87 19.74 14.77
C TRP A 206 -13.50 19.28 15.29
N PRO A 207 -12.86 20.03 16.20
CA PRO A 207 -11.50 19.72 16.65
C PRO A 207 -11.35 18.35 17.28
N ASP A 208 -12.35 17.88 18.05
CA ASP A 208 -12.32 16.57 18.69
C ASP A 208 -12.52 15.42 17.69
N ASP A 209 -13.43 15.57 16.73
CA ASP A 209 -13.69 14.55 15.70
C ASP A 209 -12.52 14.40 14.70
N PHE A 210 -11.73 15.47 14.53
CA PHE A 210 -10.53 15.48 13.68
C PHE A 210 -9.21 15.38 14.47
N ALA A 211 -9.27 15.17 15.79
CA ALA A 211 -8.09 14.89 16.58
C ALA A 211 -7.41 13.61 16.07
N ASN A 212 -6.08 13.62 15.91
CA ASN A 212 -5.29 12.53 15.30
C ASN A 212 -5.60 12.20 13.81
N VAL A 213 -6.27 13.09 13.07
CA VAL A 213 -6.45 12.94 11.62
C VAL A 213 -5.41 13.77 10.86
N TYR A 214 -4.47 13.11 10.18
CA TYR A 214 -3.50 13.77 9.30
C TYR A 214 -4.08 13.95 7.89
N ALA A 215 -3.99 15.19 7.38
CA ALA A 215 -4.39 15.53 6.03
C ALA A 215 -3.24 15.20 5.06
N ALA A 216 -3.57 15.01 3.78
CA ALA A 216 -2.60 14.63 2.77
C ALA A 216 -1.44 15.62 2.63
N GLU A 217 -1.70 16.88 2.96
CA GLU A 217 -0.79 18.01 2.83
C GLU A 217 0.19 18.14 4.01
N GLU A 218 -0.02 17.40 5.11
CA GLU A 218 0.81 17.41 6.33
C GLU A 218 1.86 16.29 6.37
N VAL A 219 1.81 15.35 5.42
CA VAL A 219 2.71 14.20 5.36
C VAL A 219 3.84 14.47 4.36
N ASP A 220 5.06 14.01 4.70
CA ASP A 220 6.28 14.26 3.92
C ASP A 220 6.08 13.94 2.43
N ARG A 221 6.36 14.99 1.63
CA ARG A 221 5.65 15.40 0.43
C ARG A 221 6.17 14.67 -0.82
N SER A 222 6.00 13.36 -0.86
CA SER A 222 6.21 12.59 -2.11
C SER A 222 5.03 11.65 -2.38
N ARG A 223 4.43 11.78 -3.57
CA ARG A 223 3.35 10.93 -4.13
C ARG A 223 2.10 10.80 -3.27
N VAL A 224 1.35 11.89 -3.12
CA VAL A 224 -0.09 11.82 -2.89
C VAL A 224 -0.78 11.74 -4.25
N ALA A 225 -1.30 10.55 -4.56
CA ALA A 225 -2.07 10.16 -5.74
C ALA A 225 -1.29 9.94 -7.05
N ASP A 226 -1.06 8.66 -7.35
CA ASP A 226 -1.58 7.98 -8.54
C ASP A 226 -1.40 6.47 -8.35
N MET A 227 -2.47 5.77 -7.98
CA MET A 227 -2.59 4.33 -8.15
C MET A 227 -3.91 4.07 -8.88
N LEU A 228 -3.81 3.61 -10.13
CA LEU A 228 -4.94 3.06 -10.85
C LEU A 228 -5.21 1.65 -10.29
N PRO A 229 -6.44 1.36 -9.80
CA PRO A 229 -6.79 0.04 -9.27
C PRO A 229 -6.56 -1.13 -10.24
N SER A 230 -6.44 -0.85 -11.54
CA SER A 230 -6.21 -1.84 -12.59
C SER A 230 -4.82 -2.47 -12.56
N GLU A 231 -3.79 -1.75 -12.13
CA GLU A 231 -2.42 -2.28 -12.06
C GLU A 231 -2.25 -3.21 -10.85
N ALA A 232 -2.78 -2.81 -9.68
CA ALA A 232 -2.84 -3.66 -8.48
C ALA A 232 -3.77 -4.89 -8.66
N ALA A 233 -4.86 -4.76 -9.44
CA ALA A 233 -5.74 -5.87 -9.75
C ALA A 233 -5.11 -6.88 -10.75
N ALA A 234 -4.24 -6.43 -11.67
CA ALA A 234 -3.56 -7.32 -12.61
C ALA A 234 -2.52 -8.21 -11.92
N GLU A 235 -1.79 -7.66 -10.95
CA GLU A 235 -0.90 -8.43 -10.07
C GLU A 235 -1.70 -9.34 -9.13
N GLY A 236 -2.79 -8.84 -8.55
CA GLY A 236 -3.70 -9.63 -7.71
C GLY A 236 -4.38 -10.80 -8.44
N ALA A 237 -4.76 -10.64 -9.71
CA ALA A 237 -5.33 -11.72 -10.52
C ALA A 237 -4.29 -12.79 -10.88
N THR A 238 -3.02 -12.40 -11.03
CA THR A 238 -1.91 -13.34 -11.22
C THR A 238 -1.67 -14.13 -9.93
N GLN A 239 -1.64 -13.44 -8.79
CA GLN A 239 -1.49 -14.05 -7.47
C GLN A 239 -2.69 -14.97 -7.12
N GLU A 240 -3.92 -14.58 -7.44
CA GLU A 240 -5.12 -15.39 -7.16
C GLU A 240 -5.17 -16.65 -8.04
N ARG A 241 -4.69 -16.58 -9.29
CA ARG A 241 -4.49 -17.77 -10.13
C ARG A 241 -3.41 -18.69 -9.56
N LEU A 242 -2.34 -18.12 -8.99
CA LEU A 242 -1.25 -18.85 -8.32
C LEU A 242 -1.73 -19.47 -6.99
N GLU A 243 -2.54 -18.77 -6.20
CA GLU A 243 -3.12 -19.29 -4.95
C GLU A 243 -4.15 -20.39 -5.21
N ARG A 244 -4.93 -20.31 -6.30
CA ARG A 244 -5.85 -21.37 -6.73
C ARG A 244 -5.14 -22.67 -7.10
N ILE A 245 -3.86 -22.60 -7.47
CA ILE A 245 -3.01 -23.78 -7.76
C ILE A 245 -2.05 -24.11 -6.60
N GLY A 246 -2.23 -23.51 -5.42
CA GLY A 246 -1.42 -23.81 -4.23
C GLY A 246 0.00 -23.25 -4.22
N ALA A 247 0.32 -22.31 -5.12
CA ALA A 247 1.67 -21.74 -5.22
C ALA A 247 2.14 -21.16 -3.88
N GLY A 248 3.26 -21.69 -3.37
CA GLY A 248 3.84 -21.28 -2.09
C GLY A 248 3.44 -22.13 -0.87
N ARG A 249 2.35 -22.92 -0.96
CA ARG A 249 1.88 -23.81 0.13
C ARG A 249 2.09 -25.28 -0.14
N THR A 250 2.28 -25.65 -1.40
CA THR A 250 2.50 -27.03 -1.85
C THR A 250 3.85 -27.18 -2.55
N ILE A 251 4.45 -28.37 -2.44
CA ILE A 251 5.62 -28.80 -3.19
C ILE A 251 5.23 -30.02 -4.02
N LEU A 252 5.70 -30.09 -5.26
CA LEU A 252 5.39 -31.20 -6.15
C LEU A 252 6.24 -32.43 -5.79
N PHE A 253 5.58 -33.55 -5.53
CA PHE A 253 6.22 -34.85 -5.28
C PHE A 253 5.68 -35.89 -6.25
N GLN A 254 6.47 -36.93 -6.50
CA GLN A 254 6.08 -38.10 -7.25
C GLN A 254 6.30 -39.34 -6.39
N PHE A 255 5.24 -40.04 -6.01
CA PHE A 255 5.30 -41.22 -5.13
C PHE A 255 5.20 -42.56 -5.88
N GLY A 256 5.17 -42.57 -7.19
CA GLY A 256 5.18 -43.83 -7.94
C GLY A 256 5.97 -43.73 -9.24
N PRO A 257 6.49 -44.87 -9.73
CA PRO A 257 7.10 -44.92 -11.04
C PRO A 257 6.07 -44.50 -12.10
N ASN A 258 6.39 -43.48 -12.88
CA ASN A 258 5.51 -42.92 -13.93
C ASN A 258 4.15 -42.36 -13.44
N THR A 259 3.98 -42.08 -12.15
CA THR A 259 2.79 -41.34 -11.69
C THR A 259 2.93 -39.83 -11.95
N PRO A 260 1.83 -39.08 -12.09
CA PRO A 260 1.90 -37.61 -12.15
C PRO A 260 2.57 -37.02 -10.91
N LEU A 261 3.11 -35.81 -11.05
CA LEU A 261 3.52 -34.98 -9.92
C LEU A 261 2.27 -34.53 -9.15
N GLU A 262 2.20 -34.85 -7.86
CA GLU A 262 1.14 -34.41 -6.96
C GLU A 262 1.61 -33.21 -6.12
N PRO A 263 0.79 -32.15 -5.98
CA PRO A 263 1.06 -31.06 -5.05
C PRO A 263 0.76 -31.51 -3.61
N VAL A 264 1.79 -31.56 -2.77
CA VAL A 264 1.68 -31.92 -1.35
C VAL A 264 1.84 -30.66 -0.49
N GLU A 265 0.88 -30.38 0.39
CA GLU A 265 0.97 -29.29 1.37
C GLU A 265 2.18 -29.48 2.29
N ILE A 266 2.95 -28.41 2.55
CA ILE A 266 4.20 -28.48 3.33
C ILE A 266 4.02 -29.24 4.65
N GLY A 267 2.96 -28.93 5.41
CA GLY A 267 2.67 -29.57 6.70
C GLY A 267 2.22 -31.03 6.62
N ARG A 268 2.02 -31.59 5.42
CA ARG A 268 1.64 -33.01 5.20
C ARG A 268 2.74 -33.82 4.52
N ILE A 269 3.84 -33.19 4.10
CA ILE A 269 4.93 -33.86 3.37
C ILE A 269 5.50 -35.00 4.22
N ALA A 270 5.77 -34.76 5.51
CA ALA A 270 6.37 -35.76 6.39
C ALA A 270 5.51 -37.03 6.52
N ASP A 271 4.20 -36.86 6.69
CA ASP A 271 3.27 -37.99 6.80
C ASP A 271 3.17 -38.76 5.48
N ARG A 272 3.09 -38.04 4.35
CA ARG A 272 3.02 -38.64 3.02
C ARG A 272 4.29 -39.40 2.64
N VAL A 273 5.46 -38.86 2.99
CA VAL A 273 6.74 -39.55 2.79
C VAL A 273 6.82 -40.78 3.69
N ARG A 274 6.38 -40.70 4.94
CA ARG A 274 6.39 -41.84 5.87
C ARG A 274 5.50 -42.99 5.38
N GLU A 275 4.29 -42.67 4.91
CA GLU A 275 3.37 -43.62 4.28
C GLU A 275 4.04 -44.29 3.09
N HIS A 276 4.64 -43.51 2.18
CA HIS A 276 5.30 -44.07 1.01
C HIS A 276 6.52 -44.93 1.34
N LEU A 277 7.33 -44.54 2.33
CA LEU A 277 8.44 -45.38 2.79
C LEU A 277 7.94 -46.71 3.38
N SER A 278 6.75 -46.74 3.97
CA SER A 278 6.14 -47.97 4.46
C SER A 278 5.70 -48.90 3.33
N ASP A 279 5.23 -48.35 2.20
CA ASP A 279 4.89 -49.11 0.99
C ASP A 279 6.14 -49.71 0.31
N LEU A 280 7.28 -49.02 0.41
CA LEU A 280 8.57 -49.44 -0.15
C LEU A 280 9.42 -50.27 0.82
N LYS A 281 8.86 -50.70 1.95
CA LYS A 281 9.60 -51.38 3.00
C LYS A 281 10.30 -52.64 2.47
N GLY A 282 11.61 -52.73 2.69
CA GLY A 282 12.45 -53.84 2.22
C GLY A 282 13.00 -53.69 0.80
N ASP A 283 12.67 -52.61 0.07
CA ASP A 283 13.23 -52.31 -1.25
C ASP A 283 14.09 -51.02 -1.22
N ALA A 284 15.35 -51.18 -0.79
CA ALA A 284 16.31 -50.09 -0.72
C ALA A 284 16.68 -49.48 -2.09
N ALA A 285 16.43 -50.20 -3.20
CA ALA A 285 16.67 -49.67 -4.54
C ALA A 285 15.53 -48.72 -4.96
N ALA A 286 14.28 -49.10 -4.67
CA ALA A 286 13.11 -48.25 -4.91
C ALA A 286 13.16 -46.95 -4.08
N VAL A 287 13.56 -47.03 -2.80
CA VAL A 287 13.70 -45.84 -1.94
C VAL A 287 14.74 -44.86 -2.48
N ARG A 288 15.88 -45.36 -3.00
CA ARG A 288 16.92 -44.53 -3.63
C ARG A 288 16.44 -43.88 -4.92
N ALA A 289 15.72 -44.62 -5.76
CA ALA A 289 15.16 -44.09 -7.00
C ALA A 289 14.15 -42.96 -6.72
N TRP A 290 13.25 -43.18 -5.75
CA TRP A 290 12.27 -42.19 -5.33
C TRP A 290 12.90 -40.92 -4.75
N GLU A 291 13.92 -41.05 -3.89
CA GLU A 291 14.64 -39.88 -3.35
C GLU A 291 15.31 -39.08 -4.47
N MET A 292 15.97 -39.77 -5.41
CA MET A 292 16.65 -39.12 -6.54
C MET A 292 15.68 -38.34 -7.43
N GLN A 293 14.49 -38.89 -7.64
CA GLN A 293 13.41 -38.29 -8.41
C GLN A 293 12.85 -37.04 -7.71
N ASN A 294 12.71 -37.09 -6.38
CA ASN A 294 12.15 -36.00 -5.58
C ASN A 294 13.21 -35.08 -4.95
N ARG A 295 14.48 -35.20 -5.34
CA ARG A 295 15.61 -34.49 -4.71
C ARG A 295 15.42 -32.98 -4.59
N HIS A 296 14.80 -32.36 -5.60
CA HIS A 296 14.56 -30.92 -5.63
C HIS A 296 13.39 -30.54 -4.72
N GLY A 297 12.30 -31.32 -4.73
CA GLY A 297 11.18 -31.14 -3.81
C GLY A 297 11.58 -31.32 -2.34
N LEU A 298 12.42 -32.33 -2.04
CA LEU A 298 12.96 -32.54 -0.70
C LEU A 298 13.87 -31.38 -0.26
N ARG A 299 14.77 -30.90 -1.12
CA ARG A 299 15.62 -29.74 -0.83
C ARG A 299 14.82 -28.47 -0.63
N GLU A 300 13.82 -28.25 -1.46
CA GLU A 300 12.91 -27.11 -1.34
C GLU A 300 12.12 -27.18 -0.03
N TRP A 301 11.63 -28.36 0.35
CA TRP A 301 10.96 -28.57 1.63
C TRP A 301 11.88 -28.29 2.80
N TRP A 302 13.11 -28.83 2.79
CA TRP A 302 14.12 -28.59 3.83
C TRP A 302 14.52 -27.12 3.96
N GLY A 303 14.40 -26.33 2.89
CA GLY A 303 14.65 -24.88 2.92
C GLY A 303 13.44 -24.05 3.37
N ARG A 304 12.22 -24.59 3.24
CA ARG A 304 10.96 -23.89 3.56
C ARG A 304 10.41 -24.21 4.94
N ASP A 305 10.69 -25.39 5.45
CA ASP A 305 10.16 -25.89 6.71
C ASP A 305 11.27 -25.95 7.76
N SER A 306 11.11 -25.18 8.84
CA SER A 306 12.07 -25.09 9.96
C SER A 306 11.70 -26.01 11.13
N SER A 307 10.66 -26.82 10.99
CA SER A 307 10.27 -27.82 11.98
C SER A 307 11.28 -28.97 12.04
N ARG A 308 11.04 -29.90 12.97
CA ARG A 308 11.88 -31.10 13.12
C ARG A 308 11.61 -32.14 12.02
N ASP A 309 10.48 -32.03 11.33
CA ASP A 309 9.97 -33.04 10.39
C ASP A 309 10.90 -33.26 9.18
N PRO A 310 11.44 -32.22 8.51
CA PRO A 310 12.51 -32.35 7.50
C PRO A 310 13.67 -33.26 7.91
N LEU A 311 14.17 -33.05 9.12
CA LEU A 311 15.34 -33.77 9.63
C LEU A 311 15.00 -35.22 9.99
N GLU A 312 13.84 -35.45 10.60
CA GLU A 312 13.38 -36.79 10.94
C GLU A 312 13.06 -37.61 9.69
N THR A 313 12.42 -37.02 8.68
CA THR A 313 12.15 -37.67 7.40
C THR A 313 13.44 -37.99 6.65
N LYS A 314 14.43 -37.10 6.65
CA LYS A 314 15.75 -37.40 6.07
C LYS A 314 16.39 -38.61 6.74
N LYS A 315 16.37 -38.69 8.07
CA LYS A 315 16.88 -39.86 8.82
C LYS A 315 16.12 -41.14 8.47
N ALA A 316 14.80 -41.06 8.31
CA ALA A 316 13.97 -42.21 7.94
C ALA A 316 14.31 -42.74 6.53
N ILE A 317 14.51 -41.84 5.56
CA ILE A 317 14.96 -42.20 4.20
C ILE A 317 16.33 -42.88 4.25
N GLU A 318 17.30 -42.28 4.94
CA GLU A 318 18.65 -42.85 5.09
C GLU A 318 18.64 -44.22 5.78
N ALA A 319 17.76 -44.44 6.75
CA ALA A 319 17.59 -45.73 7.43
C ALA A 319 17.01 -46.79 6.48
N ALA A 320 15.95 -46.47 5.74
CA ALA A 320 15.32 -47.38 4.78
C ALA A 320 16.27 -47.80 3.65
N GLN A 321 17.21 -46.95 3.26
CA GLN A 321 18.23 -47.28 2.26
C GLN A 321 19.32 -48.25 2.78
N ARG A 322 19.49 -48.35 4.10
CA ARG A 322 20.51 -49.22 4.74
C ARG A 322 19.99 -50.62 5.06
N GLU A 323 18.68 -50.82 5.11
CA GLU A 323 18.02 -52.04 5.59
C GLU A 323 18.27 -53.30 4.72
N VAL A 324 18.93 -53.18 3.56
CA VAL A 324 19.27 -54.31 2.65
C VAL A 324 20.79 -54.46 2.43
N ALA A 325 21.62 -53.72 3.19
CA ALA A 325 23.08 -53.87 3.13
C ALA A 325 23.62 -54.95 4.11
N SER A 326 22.74 -55.73 4.76
CA SER A 326 23.08 -56.86 5.63
C SER A 326 22.51 -58.17 5.09
#